data_AF-A0AAD8I598-F1
#
_entry.id   AF-A0AAD8I598-F1
#
_cell.length_a   1.000
_cell.length_b   1.000
_cell.length_c   1.000
_cell.angle_alpha   90.00
_cell.angle_beta   90.00
_cell.angle_gamma   90.00
#
_symmetry.space_group_name_H-M   'P 1'
#
loop_
_entity.id
_entity.type
_entity.pdbx_description
1 polymer ?
#
loop_
_entity_poly.entity_id
_entity_poly.type
_entity_poly.pdbx_seq_one_letter_code
_entity_poly.pdbx_strand_id
1 'polypeptide(L)'
;MEYSTQMDLVTVFHMNAGICGCSYANNSVLQKNLMLKSTKVLEDTIKNYGTQYGFFECIKLADLGCSSGPNAFLLVANTVKIVHAVCQKKNLKTPPEFQVFLNDIPNNDFNTLFKFTPVFTLMLENEKSLEKM
;
A
#
# COMPACT_ATOMS: atom_id res chain seq x y z
N MET A 1 -32.48 -33.97 -3.89
CA MET A 1 -31.28 -33.34 -4.48
C MET A 1 -31.13 -31.98 -3.84
N GLU A 2 -30.42 -31.90 -2.71
CA GLU A 2 -30.03 -30.62 -2.11
C GLU A 2 -28.67 -30.25 -2.69
N TYR A 3 -28.63 -29.21 -3.51
CA TYR A 3 -27.37 -28.56 -3.87
C TYR A 3 -26.97 -27.66 -2.70
N SER A 4 -26.08 -28.15 -1.85
CA SER A 4 -25.23 -27.27 -1.04
C SER A 4 -24.27 -26.56 -2.00
N THR A 5 -24.58 -25.34 -2.41
CA THR A 5 -23.58 -24.44 -3.00
C THR A 5 -22.67 -24.01 -1.86
N GLN A 6 -21.54 -24.68 -1.71
CA GLN A 6 -20.47 -24.21 -0.84
C GLN A 6 -20.02 -22.85 -1.39
N MET A 7 -20.41 -21.78 -0.71
CA MET A 7 -20.10 -20.41 -1.10
C MET A 7 -18.59 -20.24 -1.03
N ASP A 8 -17.94 -20.07 -2.17
CA ASP A 8 -16.50 -19.88 -2.21
C ASP A 8 -16.19 -18.50 -1.59
N LEU A 9 -15.62 -18.50 -0.39
CA LEU A 9 -15.27 -17.29 0.33
C LEU A 9 -14.34 -16.39 -0.49
N VAL A 10 -13.52 -16.96 -1.37
CA VAL A 10 -12.63 -16.24 -2.29
C VAL A 10 -13.42 -15.42 -3.33
N THR A 11 -14.66 -15.81 -3.61
CA THR A 11 -15.53 -15.10 -4.57
C THR A 11 -16.41 -14.03 -3.93
N VAL A 12 -16.67 -14.11 -2.63
CA VAL A 12 -17.63 -13.23 -1.94
C VAL A 12 -16.96 -12.22 -1.01
N PHE A 13 -15.81 -12.54 -0.43
CA PHE A 13 -15.22 -11.72 0.63
C PHE A 13 -14.27 -10.65 0.10
N HIS A 14 -14.79 -9.64 -0.61
CA HIS A 14 -14.00 -8.45 -1.00
C HIS A 14 -14.60 -7.17 -0.42
N MET A 15 -13.81 -6.10 -0.43
CA MET A 15 -14.27 -4.77 -0.02
C MET A 15 -15.21 -4.16 -1.06
N ASN A 16 -16.07 -3.22 -0.64
CA ASN A 16 -16.99 -2.54 -1.55
C ASN A 16 -16.24 -1.82 -2.67
N ALA A 17 -16.48 -2.26 -3.90
CA ALA A 17 -15.84 -1.77 -5.12
C ALA A 17 -16.22 -0.31 -5.47
N GLY A 18 -15.46 0.28 -6.39
CA GLY A 18 -15.73 1.59 -6.97
C GLY A 18 -15.29 2.81 -6.14
N ILE A 19 -15.80 3.99 -6.54
CA ILE A 19 -15.47 5.30 -5.95
C ILE A 19 -16.71 6.07 -5.47
N CYS A 20 -17.86 5.40 -5.38
CA CYS A 20 -19.11 6.01 -4.93
C CYS A 20 -19.12 6.20 -3.39
N GLY A 21 -20.15 6.87 -2.86
CA GLY A 21 -20.24 7.18 -1.42
C GLY A 21 -20.21 5.97 -0.49
N CYS A 22 -20.59 4.77 -0.96
CA CYS A 22 -20.57 3.53 -0.16
C CYS A 22 -19.34 2.64 -0.43
N SER A 23 -18.44 3.06 -1.32
CA SER A 23 -17.23 2.31 -1.67
C SER A 23 -16.23 2.28 -0.52
N TYR A 24 -15.38 1.25 -0.49
CA TYR A 24 -14.29 1.17 0.47
C TYR A 24 -13.30 2.32 0.32
N ALA A 25 -13.03 2.77 -0.92
CA ALA A 25 -12.15 3.89 -1.19
C ALA A 25 -12.53 5.15 -0.40
N ASN A 26 -13.84 5.39 -0.18
CA ASN A 26 -14.34 6.55 0.56
C ASN A 26 -14.68 6.26 2.04
N ASN A 27 -14.65 5.00 2.48
CA ASN A 27 -15.08 4.59 3.83
C ASN A 27 -14.00 3.81 4.61
N SER A 28 -12.72 4.01 4.28
CA SER A 28 -11.59 3.27 4.85
C SER A 28 -10.69 4.11 5.78
N VAL A 29 -11.25 5.17 6.38
CA VAL A 29 -10.52 6.11 7.27
C VAL A 29 -9.98 5.41 8.51
N LEU A 30 -10.72 4.43 9.06
CA LEU A 30 -10.27 3.69 10.24
C LEU A 30 -9.01 2.87 9.93
N GLN A 31 -9.00 2.15 8.81
CA GLN A 31 -7.86 1.36 8.35
C GLN A 31 -6.66 2.27 8.03
N LYS A 32 -6.90 3.42 7.39
CA LYS A 32 -5.88 4.45 7.17
C LYS A 32 -5.24 4.91 8.48
N ASN A 33 -6.05 5.24 9.48
CA ASN A 33 -5.54 5.71 10.78
C ASN A 33 -4.76 4.61 11.51
N LEU A 34 -5.19 3.35 11.44
CA LEU A 34 -4.45 2.22 12.01
C LEU A 34 -3.10 2.04 11.33
N MET A 35 -3.07 2.08 9.99
CA MET A 35 -1.82 2.05 9.22
C MET A 35 -0.87 3.16 9.64
N LEU A 36 -1.36 4.41 9.74
CA LEU A 36 -0.55 5.55 10.15
C LEU A 36 0.01 5.40 11.56
N LYS A 37 -0.76 4.86 12.51
CA LYS A 37 -0.27 4.56 13.86
C LYS A 37 0.83 3.50 13.87
N SER A 38 0.77 2.53 12.95
CA SER A 38 1.80 1.50 12.80
C SER A 38 3.05 1.95 12.04
N THR A 39 3.08 3.18 11.50
CA THR A 39 4.23 3.73 10.76
C THR A 39 5.53 3.63 11.55
N LYS A 40 5.48 3.79 12.88
CA LYS A 40 6.70 3.74 13.70
C LYS A 40 7.35 2.35 13.67
N VAL A 41 6.54 1.29 13.73
CA VAL A 41 7.01 -0.09 13.62
C VAL A 41 7.66 -0.30 12.25
N LEU A 42 7.01 0.17 11.18
CA LEU A 42 7.56 0.11 9.83
C LEU A 42 8.91 0.84 9.69
N GLU A 43 9.01 2.06 10.24
CA GLU A 43 10.24 2.84 10.25
C GLU A 43 11.39 2.10 10.93
N ASP A 44 11.15 1.56 12.12
CA ASP A 44 12.16 0.86 12.89
C ASP A 44 12.58 -0.45 12.19
N THR A 45 11.65 -1.19 11.60
CA THR A 45 11.95 -2.38 10.79
C THR A 45 12.83 -2.05 9.59
N ILE A 46 12.47 -1.03 8.80
CA ILE A 46 13.23 -0.62 7.61
C ILE A 46 14.62 -0.12 8.00
N LYS A 47 14.72 0.67 9.09
CA LYS A 47 15.99 1.15 9.62
C LYS A 47 16.91 0.01 10.02
N ASN A 48 16.39 -0.98 10.73
CA ASN A 48 17.17 -2.16 11.15
C ASN A 48 17.64 -2.96 9.95
N TYR A 49 16.75 -3.24 8.99
CA TYR A 49 17.08 -3.93 7.75
C TYR A 49 18.19 -3.19 6.96
N GLY A 50 18.00 -1.89 6.70
CA GLY A 50 18.96 -1.09 5.96
C GLY A 50 20.32 -0.94 6.66
N THR A 51 20.34 -0.91 7.99
CA THR A 51 21.61 -0.87 8.76
C THR A 51 22.36 -2.20 8.66
N GLN A 52 21.64 -3.33 8.63
CA GLN A 52 22.25 -4.66 8.63
C GLN A 52 22.68 -5.12 7.23
N TYR A 53 21.88 -4.82 6.21
CA TYR A 53 22.07 -5.36 4.86
C TYR A 53 22.29 -4.28 3.78
N GLY A 54 22.07 -3.01 4.10
CA GLY A 54 21.95 -1.96 3.09
C GLY A 54 20.66 -2.08 2.27
N PHE A 55 20.54 -1.22 1.26
CA PHE A 55 19.49 -1.32 0.25
C PHE A 55 20.16 -1.56 -1.11
N PHE A 56 19.74 -2.63 -1.79
CA PHE A 56 20.29 -3.05 -3.08
C PHE A 56 19.68 -2.25 -4.24
N GLU A 57 20.01 -2.61 -5.48
CA GLU A 57 19.58 -1.89 -6.69
C GLU A 57 18.05 -1.80 -6.87
N CYS A 58 17.29 -2.77 -6.36
CA CYS A 58 15.83 -2.72 -6.39
C CYS A 58 15.25 -3.26 -5.08
N ILE A 59 14.37 -2.47 -4.45
CA ILE A 59 13.57 -2.94 -3.31
C ILE A 59 12.24 -3.48 -3.83
N LYS A 60 11.91 -4.70 -3.42
CA LYS A 60 10.63 -5.35 -3.73
C LYS A 60 9.69 -5.24 -2.54
N LEU A 61 8.53 -4.64 -2.73
CA LEU A 61 7.50 -4.44 -1.73
C LEU A 61 6.25 -5.23 -2.13
N ALA A 62 5.61 -5.90 -1.19
CA ALA A 62 4.33 -6.55 -1.41
C ALA A 62 3.31 -6.11 -0.35
N ASP A 63 2.16 -5.60 -0.79
CA ASP A 63 1.00 -5.33 0.07
C ASP A 63 0.00 -6.48 -0.07
N LEU A 64 -0.22 -7.21 1.02
CA LEU A 64 -1.04 -8.42 1.04
C LEU A 64 -2.40 -8.10 1.67
N GLY A 65 -3.43 -8.00 0.83
CA GLY A 65 -4.76 -7.49 1.21
C GLY A 65 -4.89 -5.99 0.91
N CYS A 66 -4.48 -5.57 -0.28
CA CYS A 66 -4.39 -4.15 -0.66
C CYS A 66 -5.76 -3.46 -0.82
N SER A 67 -6.84 -4.21 -1.01
CA SER A 67 -8.18 -3.71 -1.32
C SER A 67 -8.19 -2.83 -2.59
N SER A 68 -9.22 -1.99 -2.75
CA SER A 68 -9.51 -1.21 -3.96
C SER A 68 -9.58 0.31 -3.70
N GLY A 69 -8.64 0.85 -2.90
CA GLY A 69 -8.68 2.26 -2.49
C GLY A 69 -7.30 2.92 -2.36
N PRO A 70 -7.27 4.23 -2.02
CA PRO A 70 -6.04 5.01 -1.98
C PRO A 70 -5.04 4.54 -0.90
N ASN A 71 -5.52 3.79 0.10
CA ASN A 71 -4.69 3.29 1.20
C ASN A 71 -3.55 2.37 0.72
N ALA A 72 -3.75 1.56 -0.33
CA ALA A 72 -2.69 0.70 -0.88
C ALA A 72 -1.48 1.53 -1.34
N PHE A 73 -1.73 2.60 -2.08
CA PHE A 73 -0.68 3.51 -2.56
C PHE A 73 -0.08 4.37 -1.45
N LEU A 74 -0.87 4.72 -0.43
CA LEU A 74 -0.39 5.42 0.76
C LEU A 74 0.69 4.62 1.49
N LEU A 75 0.47 3.31 1.68
CA LEU A 75 1.45 2.41 2.32
C LEU A 75 2.77 2.40 1.53
N VAL A 76 2.67 2.26 0.20
CA VAL A 76 3.82 2.26 -0.69
C VAL A 76 4.59 3.58 -0.62
N ALA A 77 3.89 4.71 -0.74
CA ALA A 77 4.49 6.04 -0.67
C ALA A 77 5.22 6.26 0.66
N ASN A 78 4.60 5.90 1.78
CA ASN A 78 5.21 5.99 3.10
C ASN A 78 6.46 5.12 3.21
N THR A 79 6.42 3.90 2.68
CA THR A 79 7.57 2.98 2.69
C THR A 79 8.75 3.55 1.90
N VAL A 80 8.51 4.05 0.68
CA VAL A 80 9.55 4.69 -0.16
C VAL A 80 10.18 5.87 0.58
N LYS A 81 9.36 6.74 1.18
CA LYS A 81 9.84 7.90 1.96
C LYS A 81 10.69 7.49 3.15
N ILE A 82 10.26 6.47 3.90
CA ILE A 82 11.03 5.95 5.04
C ILE A 82 12.38 5.40 4.58
N VAL A 83 12.41 4.62 3.50
CA VAL A 83 13.67 4.10 2.94
C VAL A 83 14.60 5.24 2.57
N HIS A 84 14.12 6.24 1.81
CA HIS A 84 14.93 7.40 1.44
C HIS A 84 15.47 8.15 2.67
N ALA A 85 14.62 8.39 3.68
CA ALA A 85 15.02 9.06 4.92
C ALA A 85 16.06 8.25 5.70
N VAL A 86 15.92 6.93 5.77
CA VAL A 86 16.91 6.04 6.40
C VAL A 86 18.22 6.10 5.63
N CYS A 87 18.19 6.02 4.30
CA CYS A 87 19.40 6.11 3.46
C CYS A 87 20.16 7.41 3.74
N GLN A 88 19.44 8.53 3.72
CA GLN A 88 20.03 9.85 4.00
C GLN A 88 20.63 9.93 5.41
N LYS A 89 19.87 9.51 6.44
CA LYS A 89 20.33 9.58 7.85
C LYS A 89 21.51 8.66 8.16
N LYS A 90 21.62 7.53 7.46
CA LYS A 90 22.65 6.51 7.68
C LYS A 90 23.78 6.53 6.64
N ASN A 91 23.74 7.49 5.70
CA ASN A 91 24.67 7.58 4.57
C ASN A 91 24.74 6.26 3.76
N LEU A 92 23.59 5.62 3.54
CA LEU A 92 23.48 4.43 2.70
C LEU A 92 23.18 4.85 1.25
N LYS A 93 23.57 3.99 0.30
CA LYS A 93 23.18 4.16 -1.10
C LYS A 93 21.65 4.05 -1.21
N THR A 94 21.01 5.07 -1.78
CA THR A 94 19.58 5.04 -2.09
C THR A 94 19.32 4.05 -3.22
N PRO A 95 18.34 3.14 -3.08
CA PRO A 95 17.95 2.23 -4.16
C PRO A 95 17.37 3.04 -5.34
N PRO A 96 17.81 2.81 -6.58
CA PRO A 96 17.28 3.51 -7.75
C PRO A 96 15.87 3.03 -8.14
N GLU A 97 15.45 1.83 -7.74
CA GLU A 97 14.18 1.24 -8.15
C GLU A 97 13.39 0.66 -6.97
N PHE A 98 12.06 0.80 -7.06
CA PHE A 98 11.11 0.09 -6.22
C PHE A 98 10.15 -0.70 -7.12
N GLN A 99 10.05 -2.01 -6.86
CA GLN A 99 9.07 -2.88 -7.50
C GLN A 99 7.98 -3.22 -6.49
N VAL A 100 6.72 -2.90 -6.83
CA VAL A 100 5.59 -3.02 -5.92
C VAL A 100 4.60 -4.06 -6.43
N PHE A 101 4.21 -4.98 -5.55
CA PHE A 101 3.19 -5.98 -5.78
C PHE A 101 1.98 -5.67 -4.89
N LEU A 102 0.85 -5.34 -5.50
CA LEU A 102 -0.41 -5.16 -4.79
C LEU A 102 -1.23 -6.43 -4.96
N ASN A 103 -1.42 -7.16 -3.86
CA ASN A 103 -2.07 -8.45 -3.86
C ASN A 103 -3.38 -8.40 -3.09
N ASP A 104 -4.41 -9.03 -3.64
CA ASP A 104 -5.68 -9.30 -2.99
C ASP A 104 -6.32 -10.52 -3.63
N ILE A 105 -7.50 -10.93 -3.17
CA ILE A 105 -8.26 -12.00 -3.80
C ILE A 105 -8.69 -11.62 -5.22
N PRO A 106 -8.96 -12.61 -6.11
CA PRO A 106 -9.24 -12.37 -7.52
C PRO A 106 -10.42 -11.41 -7.79
N ASN A 107 -11.41 -11.37 -6.88
CA ASN A 107 -12.60 -10.54 -7.02
C ASN A 107 -12.44 -9.11 -6.50
N ASN A 108 -11.26 -8.71 -6.02
CA ASN A 108 -10.99 -7.33 -5.65
C ASN A 108 -11.06 -6.39 -6.87
N ASP A 109 -11.49 -5.15 -6.64
CA ASP A 109 -11.63 -4.14 -7.70
C ASP A 109 -10.28 -3.47 -8.03
N PHE A 110 -9.39 -4.23 -8.66
CA PHE A 110 -8.10 -3.73 -9.16
C PHE A 110 -8.27 -2.63 -10.22
N ASN A 111 -9.38 -2.63 -10.97
CA ASN A 111 -9.66 -1.58 -11.95
C ASN A 111 -9.79 -0.21 -11.28
N THR A 112 -10.50 -0.13 -10.16
CA THR A 112 -10.57 1.10 -9.36
C THR A 112 -9.23 1.41 -8.72
N LEU A 113 -8.51 0.41 -8.20
CA LEU A 113 -7.17 0.62 -7.65
C LEU A 113 -6.25 1.29 -8.69
N PHE A 114 -6.13 0.76 -9.91
CA PHE A 114 -5.25 1.32 -10.94
C PHE A 114 -5.67 2.72 -11.43
N LYS A 115 -6.93 3.13 -11.25
CA LYS A 115 -7.33 4.52 -11.51
C LYS A 115 -6.66 5.53 -10.57
N PHE A 116 -6.18 5.11 -9.41
CA PHE A 116 -5.44 5.96 -8.47
C PHE A 116 -3.95 6.08 -8.80
N THR A 117 -3.41 5.33 -9.77
CA THR A 117 -1.99 5.39 -10.14
C THR A 117 -1.49 6.81 -10.50
N PRO A 118 -2.23 7.64 -11.26
CA PRO A 118 -1.79 9.02 -11.52
C PRO A 118 -1.67 9.86 -10.24
N VAL A 119 -2.59 9.68 -9.29
CA VAL A 119 -2.53 10.39 -8.00
C VAL A 119 -1.33 9.91 -7.18
N PHE A 120 -1.06 8.60 -7.20
CA PHE A 120 0.12 8.04 -6.57
C PHE A 120 1.43 8.61 -7.14
N THR A 121 1.55 8.76 -8.46
CA THR A 121 2.71 9.42 -9.08
C THR A 121 2.91 10.83 -8.52
N LEU A 122 1.83 11.62 -8.41
CA LEU A 122 1.87 12.95 -7.83
C LEU A 122 2.25 12.95 -6.33
N MET A 123 1.95 11.88 -5.58
CA MET A 123 2.35 11.72 -4.17
C MET A 123 3.85 11.45 -4.00
N LEU A 124 4.46 10.76 -4.98
CA LEU A 124 5.89 10.53 -4.99
C LEU A 124 6.65 11.80 -5.39
N GLU A 125 6.09 12.60 -6.30
CA GLU A 125 6.68 13.86 -6.75
C GLU A 125 6.52 15.00 -5.73
N ASN A 126 5.45 15.00 -4.93
CA ASN A 126 5.15 16.07 -3.97
C ASN A 126 5.08 15.56 -2.53
N GLU A 127 5.91 16.10 -1.64
CA GLU A 127 5.87 15.73 -0.22
C GLU A 127 4.56 16.18 0.49
N LYS A 128 3.89 17.22 -0.01
CA LYS A 128 2.72 17.90 0.62
C LYS A 128 1.33 17.36 0.23
N SER A 129 1.22 16.39 -0.67
CA SER A 129 -0.07 15.92 -1.23
C SER A 129 -0.77 14.84 -0.38
N LEU A 130 -0.12 14.31 0.66
CA LEU A 130 -0.68 13.26 1.53
C LEU A 130 -1.81 13.74 2.46
N GLU A 131 -1.90 15.04 2.74
CA GLU A 131 -2.90 15.60 3.65
C GLU A 131 -4.28 15.83 2.98
N LYS A 132 -4.38 15.64 1.65
CA LYS A 132 -5.57 16.00 0.85
C LYS A 132 -6.41 14.80 0.36
N MET A 133 -6.02 13.58 0.72
CA MET A 133 -6.81 12.34 0.61
C MET A 133 -7.13 11.84 2.01
#